data_AF-A0A0P9CSF8-F1
#
_entry.id   AF-A0A0P9CSF8-F1
#
_cell.length_a   1.000
_cell.length_b   1.000
_cell.length_c   1.000
_cell.angle_alpha   90.00
_cell.angle_beta   90.00
_cell.angle_gamma   90.00
#
_symmetry.space_group_name_H-M   'P 1'
#
loop_
_entity.id
_entity.type
_entity.pdbx_description
1 polymer ?
#
loop_
_entity_poly.entity_id
_entity_poly.type
_entity_poly.pdbx_seq_one_letter_code
_entity_poly.pdbx_strand_id
1 'polypeptide(L)'
;MVALLSRRQNWAKASPVLGIAVAVWLCMTFQPSQAIFWALVNIPLYLFHQTEEHFWPGGFKDYINHVLYELPDGEERLTDGKIFWINIIFVWIAFILFGLLSLYHLGFGLLIITFSMMNCSTHIEQAIRRKRWNPGLVMASVQMLISIYAAYFISTYGLTDKASWWTGTILFSAVVHIILYRFIMP
;
A
#
# COMPACT_ATOMS: atom_id res chain seq x y z
N MET A 1 -23.90 0.58 6.71
CA MET A 1 -22.63 -0.12 6.98
C MET A 1 -21.42 0.70 6.54
N VAL A 2 -21.29 1.10 5.26
CA VAL A 2 -20.17 1.91 4.75
C VAL A 2 -19.92 3.18 5.58
N ALA A 3 -20.97 3.98 5.86
CA ALA A 3 -20.84 5.21 6.65
C ALA A 3 -20.30 4.98 8.08
N LEU A 4 -20.59 3.82 8.69
CA LEU A 4 -20.08 3.47 10.03
C LEU A 4 -18.59 3.13 9.99
N LEU A 5 -18.19 2.36 8.97
CA LEU A 5 -16.81 1.92 8.77
C LEU A 5 -15.91 3.06 8.33
N SER A 6 -16.39 3.96 7.46
CA SER A 6 -15.63 5.12 7.01
C SER A 6 -15.43 6.16 8.11
N ARG A 7 -16.46 6.40 8.94
CA ARG A 7 -16.43 7.42 10.00
C ARG A 7 -15.25 7.19 10.95
N ARG A 8 -14.43 8.23 11.11
CA ARG A 8 -13.19 8.21 11.90
C ARG A 8 -12.28 7.03 11.55
N GLN A 9 -12.36 6.57 10.30
CA GLN A 9 -11.57 5.48 9.74
C GLN A 9 -11.66 4.20 10.57
N ASN A 10 -12.85 3.88 11.13
CA ASN A 10 -13.07 2.68 11.93
C ASN A 10 -12.64 1.37 11.22
N TRP A 11 -12.70 1.33 9.89
CA TRP A 11 -12.21 0.22 9.07
C TRP A 11 -10.74 -0.12 9.34
N ALA A 12 -9.89 0.86 9.67
CA ALA A 12 -8.47 0.67 9.92
C ALA A 12 -8.19 -0.15 11.18
N LYS A 13 -9.14 -0.28 12.11
CA LYS A 13 -9.01 -1.17 13.28
C LYS A 13 -8.82 -2.64 12.89
N ALA A 14 -9.29 -3.03 11.71
CA ALA A 14 -9.11 -4.37 11.19
C ALA A 14 -7.72 -4.60 10.58
N SER A 15 -7.01 -3.55 10.15
CA SER A 15 -5.72 -3.71 9.46
C SER A 15 -4.64 -4.42 10.29
N PRO A 16 -4.41 -4.16 11.59
CA PRO A 16 -3.38 -4.89 12.34
C PRO A 16 -3.74 -6.37 12.51
N VAL A 17 -5.01 -6.68 12.77
CA VAL A 17 -5.47 -8.06 12.96
C VAL A 17 -5.36 -8.85 11.65
N LEU A 18 -5.80 -8.24 10.54
CA LEU A 18 -5.65 -8.84 9.21
C LEU A 18 -4.17 -8.96 8.82
N GLY A 19 -3.33 -7.96 9.14
CA GLY A 19 -1.89 -7.99 8.88
C GLY A 19 -1.23 -9.19 9.57
N ILE A 20 -1.54 -9.41 10.86
CA ILE A 20 -1.07 -10.59 11.60
C ILE A 20 -1.60 -11.88 10.97
N ALA A 21 -2.91 -11.97 10.72
CA ALA A 21 -3.52 -13.18 10.17
C ALA A 21 -2.92 -13.56 8.81
N VAL A 22 -2.74 -12.59 7.90
CA VAL A 22 -2.15 -12.81 6.58
C VAL A 22 -0.66 -13.12 6.69
N ALA A 23 0.09 -12.47 7.59
CA ALA A 23 1.50 -12.78 7.81
C ALA A 23 1.70 -14.21 8.33
N VAL A 24 0.89 -14.64 9.30
CA VAL A 24 0.91 -16.01 9.82
C VAL A 24 0.55 -17.01 8.71
N TRP A 25 -0.53 -16.75 7.97
CA TRP A 25 -0.91 -17.59 6.84
C TRP A 25 0.20 -17.72 5.79
N LEU A 26 0.83 -16.59 5.41
CA LEU A 26 1.94 -16.55 4.46
C LEU A 26 3.11 -17.42 4.93
N CYS A 27 3.56 -17.25 6.18
CA CYS A 27 4.69 -17.98 6.75
C CYS A 27 4.39 -19.48 7.00
N MET A 28 3.13 -19.85 7.22
CA MET A 28 2.72 -21.25 7.37
C MET A 28 2.55 -21.97 6.02
N THR A 29 2.21 -21.23 4.97
CA THR A 29 1.87 -21.80 3.66
C THR A 29 3.07 -21.83 2.70
N PHE A 30 3.91 -20.80 2.75
CA PHE A 30 5.01 -20.61 1.81
C PHE A 30 6.34 -20.41 2.54
N GLN A 31 7.42 -20.83 1.89
CA GLN A 31 8.77 -20.67 2.43
C GLN A 31 9.47 -19.45 1.80
N PRO A 32 10.35 -18.73 2.53
CA PRO A 32 11.15 -17.64 1.97
C PRO A 32 12.05 -18.04 0.79
N SER A 33 12.30 -19.34 0.58
CA SER A 33 12.99 -19.87 -0.61
C SER A 33 12.14 -19.82 -1.88
N GLN A 34 10.82 -19.63 -1.77
CA GLN A 34 9.88 -19.65 -2.87
C GLN A 34 9.57 -18.22 -3.35
N ALA A 35 9.57 -18.00 -4.67
CA ALA A 35 9.29 -16.68 -5.23
C ALA A 35 7.86 -16.17 -4.89
N ILE A 36 6.89 -17.07 -4.73
CA ILE A 36 5.52 -16.71 -4.34
C ILE A 36 5.44 -16.08 -2.94
N PHE A 37 6.32 -16.47 -2.01
CA PHE A 37 6.41 -15.84 -0.69
C PHE A 37 6.70 -14.34 -0.84
N TRP A 38 7.70 -14.00 -1.67
CA TRP A 38 8.10 -12.62 -1.93
C TRP A 38 7.09 -11.86 -2.79
N ALA A 39 6.36 -12.53 -3.68
CA ALA A 39 5.24 -11.92 -4.40
C ALA A 39 4.11 -11.46 -3.45
N LEU A 40 3.88 -12.19 -2.36
CA LEU A 40 2.76 -11.95 -1.44
C LEU A 40 3.13 -11.18 -0.17
N VAL A 41 4.41 -11.08 0.19
CA VAL A 41 4.88 -10.43 1.44
C VAL A 41 4.45 -8.98 1.58
N ASN A 42 4.21 -8.29 0.46
CA ASN A 42 3.75 -6.91 0.47
C ASN A 42 2.31 -6.74 0.97
N ILE A 43 1.48 -7.78 0.93
CA ILE A 43 0.10 -7.71 1.43
C ILE A 43 0.05 -7.46 2.95
N PRO A 44 0.68 -8.29 3.82
CA PRO A 44 0.69 -8.00 5.25
C PRO A 44 1.48 -6.73 5.58
N LEU A 45 2.55 -6.40 4.85
CA LEU A 45 3.28 -5.14 5.06
C LEU A 45 2.41 -3.92 4.82
N TYR A 46 1.60 -3.93 3.75
CA TYR A 46 0.68 -2.83 3.46
C TYR A 46 -0.41 -2.69 4.52
N LEU A 47 -0.89 -3.80 5.09
CA LEU A 47 -1.85 -3.76 6.21
C LEU A 47 -1.23 -3.13 7.47
N PHE A 48 0.04 -3.41 7.75
CA PHE A 48 0.76 -2.72 8.83
C PHE A 48 1.04 -1.25 8.50
N HIS A 49 1.32 -0.91 7.23
CA HIS A 49 1.41 0.47 6.78
C HIS A 49 0.11 1.26 7.02
N GLN A 50 -1.03 0.71 6.60
CA GLN A 50 -2.34 1.30 6.87
C GLN A 50 -2.67 1.40 8.36
N THR A 51 -2.11 0.50 9.17
CA THR A 51 -2.23 0.58 10.63
C THR A 51 -1.56 1.86 11.13
N GLU A 52 -0.31 2.12 10.74
CA GLU A 52 0.41 3.35 11.11
C GLU A 52 -0.31 4.60 10.61
N GLU A 53 -0.75 4.57 9.35
CA GLU A 53 -1.35 5.69 8.64
C GLU A 53 -2.73 6.10 9.20
N HIS A 54 -3.58 5.11 9.51
CA HIS A 54 -5.01 5.32 9.74
C HIS A 54 -5.51 4.92 11.14
N PHE A 55 -4.81 4.04 11.84
CA PHE A 55 -5.26 3.55 13.16
C PHE A 55 -4.37 4.00 14.31
N TRP A 56 -3.10 3.64 14.28
CA TRP A 56 -2.16 3.93 15.36
C TRP A 56 -0.72 4.05 14.83
N PRO A 57 -0.09 5.24 14.92
CA PRO A 57 -0.57 6.46 15.58
C PRO A 57 -1.70 7.18 14.82
N GLY A 58 -1.91 6.86 13.53
CA GLY A 58 -2.93 7.51 12.71
C GLY A 58 -2.55 8.94 12.30
N GLY A 59 -3.55 9.71 11.86
CA GLY A 59 -3.39 11.14 11.56
C GLY A 59 -3.10 11.48 10.10
N PHE A 60 -3.10 10.49 9.19
CA PHE A 60 -2.83 10.75 7.77
C PHE A 60 -3.79 11.75 7.14
N LYS A 61 -5.08 11.70 7.50
CA LYS A 61 -6.08 12.65 7.00
C LYS A 61 -5.68 14.09 7.32
N ASP A 62 -5.33 14.34 8.57
CA ASP A 62 -5.00 15.68 9.07
C ASP A 62 -3.66 16.14 8.50
N TYR A 63 -2.69 15.22 8.34
CA TYR A 63 -1.45 15.50 7.65
C TYR A 63 -1.70 15.95 6.21
N ILE A 64 -2.53 15.23 5.45
CA ILE A 64 -2.84 15.59 4.08
C ILE A 64 -3.57 16.93 4.01
N ASN A 65 -4.62 17.14 4.80
CA ASN A 65 -5.41 18.36 4.73
C ASN A 65 -4.65 19.60 5.21
N HIS A 66 -3.99 19.53 6.38
CA HIS A 66 -3.44 20.72 7.04
C HIS A 66 -1.93 20.90 6.86
N VAL A 67 -1.18 19.82 6.64
CA VAL A 67 0.27 19.92 6.41
C VAL A 67 0.57 19.94 4.91
N LEU A 68 -0.04 19.04 4.12
CA LEU A 68 0.25 18.96 2.69
C LEU A 68 -0.49 20.04 1.88
N TYR A 69 -1.80 20.22 2.12
CA TYR A 69 -2.62 21.20 1.41
C TYR A 69 -2.83 22.52 2.16
N GLU A 70 -2.35 22.64 3.39
CA GLU A 70 -2.41 23.88 4.18
C GLU A 70 -3.84 24.45 4.31
N LEU A 71 -4.83 23.57 4.37
CA LEU A 71 -6.24 23.96 4.47
C LEU A 71 -6.58 24.51 5.87
N PRO A 72 -7.48 25.51 5.97
CA PRO A 72 -8.02 25.99 7.24
C PRO A 72 -8.74 24.89 8.05
N ASP A 73 -8.84 25.10 9.36
CA ASP A 73 -9.62 24.21 10.23
C ASP A 73 -11.08 24.14 9.77
N GLY A 74 -11.60 22.90 9.64
CA GLY A 74 -12.95 22.64 9.15
C GLY A 74 -13.06 22.42 7.64
N GLU A 75 -11.99 22.66 6.88
CA GLU A 75 -11.92 22.28 5.46
C GLU A 75 -11.22 20.92 5.28
N GLU A 76 -11.84 20.04 4.48
CA GLU A 76 -11.28 18.72 4.18
C GLU A 76 -11.28 18.48 2.66
N ARG A 77 -10.09 18.28 2.09
CA ARG A 77 -9.94 17.80 0.71
C ARG A 77 -9.95 16.27 0.66
N LEU A 78 -9.25 15.65 1.61
CA LEU A 78 -9.28 14.22 1.87
C LEU A 78 -10.26 13.95 3.02
N THR A 79 -11.40 13.34 2.70
CA THR A 79 -12.43 12.99 3.69
C THR A 79 -12.33 11.52 4.09
N ASP A 80 -12.92 11.18 5.24
CA ASP A 80 -13.06 9.80 5.73
C ASP A 80 -13.67 8.85 4.66
N GLY A 81 -14.64 9.35 3.89
CA GLY A 81 -15.29 8.59 2.81
C GLY A 81 -14.33 8.31 1.65
N LYS A 82 -13.55 9.30 1.22
CA LYS A 82 -12.53 9.11 0.17
C LYS A 82 -11.47 8.10 0.63
N ILE A 83 -10.96 8.26 1.84
CA ILE A 83 -9.96 7.36 2.44
C ILE A 83 -10.48 5.91 2.48
N PHE A 84 -11.73 5.71 2.91
CA PHE A 84 -12.35 4.39 2.96
C PHE A 84 -12.39 3.74 1.56
N TRP A 85 -12.91 4.43 0.55
CA TRP A 85 -13.04 3.84 -0.78
C TRP A 85 -11.69 3.56 -1.45
N ILE A 86 -10.72 4.45 -1.27
CA ILE A 86 -9.35 4.25 -1.75
C ILE A 86 -8.78 2.96 -1.15
N ASN A 87 -8.82 2.81 0.17
CA ASN A 87 -8.20 1.67 0.84
C ASN A 87 -8.97 0.35 0.64
N ILE A 88 -10.30 0.36 0.67
CA ILE A 88 -11.06 -0.88 0.52
C ILE A 88 -11.06 -1.38 -0.93
N ILE A 89 -11.33 -0.51 -1.90
CA ILE A 89 -11.41 -0.94 -3.32
C ILE A 89 -10.02 -1.04 -3.93
N PHE A 90 -9.26 0.05 -3.91
CA PHE A 90 -8.02 0.13 -4.69
C PHE A 90 -6.85 -0.56 -4.03
N VAL A 91 -6.91 -0.80 -2.72
CA VAL A 91 -5.88 -1.56 -2.01
C VAL A 91 -6.38 -2.95 -1.68
N TRP A 92 -7.36 -3.13 -0.79
CA TRP A 92 -7.69 -4.46 -0.25
C TRP A 92 -8.21 -5.40 -1.33
N ILE A 93 -9.23 -5.00 -2.07
CA ILE A 93 -9.81 -5.85 -3.13
C ILE A 93 -8.77 -6.09 -4.24
N ALA A 94 -8.04 -5.05 -4.66
CA ALA A 94 -7.00 -5.18 -5.68
C ALA A 94 -5.86 -6.12 -5.25
N PHE A 95 -5.39 -6.02 -4.01
CA PHE A 95 -4.30 -6.85 -3.50
C PHE A 95 -4.74 -8.30 -3.31
N ILE A 96 -5.98 -8.55 -2.90
CA ILE A 96 -6.55 -9.90 -2.88
C ILE A 96 -6.59 -10.46 -4.31
N LEU A 97 -7.12 -9.69 -5.27
CA LEU A 97 -7.21 -10.12 -6.67
C LEU A 97 -5.83 -10.43 -7.25
N PHE A 98 -4.88 -9.50 -7.15
CA PHE A 98 -3.53 -9.70 -7.69
C PHE A 98 -2.75 -10.77 -6.92
N GLY A 99 -3.03 -10.94 -5.62
CA GLY A 99 -2.46 -12.01 -4.81
C GLY A 99 -2.93 -13.38 -5.30
N LEU A 100 -4.24 -13.53 -5.56
CA LEU A 100 -4.79 -14.75 -6.16
C LEU A 100 -4.24 -14.98 -7.57
N LEU A 101 -4.16 -13.93 -8.39
CA LEU A 101 -3.59 -14.03 -9.74
C LEU A 101 -2.09 -14.39 -9.72
N SER A 102 -1.36 -14.02 -8.65
CA SER A 102 0.05 -14.36 -8.50
C SER A 102 0.31 -15.87 -8.34
N LEU A 103 -0.71 -16.64 -7.93
CA LEU A 103 -0.68 -18.10 -7.89
C LEU A 103 -0.65 -18.72 -9.30
N TYR A 104 -1.17 -18.00 -10.30
CA TYR A 104 -1.14 -18.41 -11.71
C TYR A 104 0.08 -17.82 -12.42
N HIS A 105 0.43 -16.57 -12.12
CA HIS A 105 1.57 -15.90 -12.72
C HIS A 105 2.21 -14.87 -11.77
N LEU A 106 3.48 -15.07 -11.39
CA LEU A 106 4.19 -14.23 -10.41
C LEU A 106 4.29 -12.75 -10.78
N GLY A 107 4.14 -12.40 -12.05
CA GLY A 107 4.05 -11.02 -12.53
C GLY A 107 2.98 -10.17 -11.84
N PHE A 108 1.86 -10.77 -11.41
CA PHE A 108 0.85 -10.05 -10.61
C PHE A 108 1.34 -9.72 -9.20
N GLY A 109 2.26 -10.50 -8.64
CA GLY A 109 2.98 -10.15 -7.41
C GLY A 109 3.87 -8.93 -7.60
N LEU A 110 4.53 -8.81 -8.76
CA LEU A 110 5.30 -7.60 -9.10
C LEU A 110 4.41 -6.35 -9.16
N LEU A 111 3.14 -6.49 -9.56
CA LEU A 111 2.18 -5.38 -9.54
C LEU A 111 1.90 -4.91 -8.11
N ILE A 112 1.68 -5.83 -7.16
CA ILE A 112 1.52 -5.50 -5.73
C ILE A 112 2.77 -4.78 -5.21
N ILE A 113 3.96 -5.30 -5.53
CA ILE A 113 5.23 -4.75 -5.09
C ILE A 113 5.45 -3.34 -5.65
N THR A 114 5.29 -3.14 -6.96
CA THR A 114 5.49 -1.84 -7.62
C THR A 114 4.48 -0.79 -7.15
N PHE A 115 3.23 -1.17 -6.96
CA PHE A 115 2.22 -0.29 -6.38
C PHE A 115 2.62 0.14 -4.97
N SER A 116 3.02 -0.82 -4.12
CA SER A 116 3.49 -0.56 -2.76
C SER A 116 4.71 0.36 -2.73
N MET A 117 5.68 0.14 -3.62
CA MET A 117 6.88 0.98 -3.73
C MET A 117 6.51 2.42 -4.09
N MET A 118 5.58 2.65 -5.03
CA MET A 118 5.12 4.00 -5.37
C MET A 118 4.46 4.68 -4.17
N ASN A 119 3.58 3.98 -3.45
CA ASN A 119 2.95 4.52 -2.25
C ASN A 119 4.01 4.87 -1.17
N CYS A 120 4.91 3.94 -0.85
CA CYS A 120 5.98 4.15 0.12
C CYS A 120 6.88 5.34 -0.26
N SER A 121 7.15 5.52 -1.56
CA SER A 121 7.98 6.62 -2.07
C SER A 121 7.37 7.98 -1.71
N THR A 122 6.04 8.10 -1.72
CA THR A 122 5.37 9.37 -1.39
C THR A 122 5.56 9.74 0.08
N HIS A 123 5.48 8.79 1.01
CA HIS A 123 5.73 9.04 2.43
C HIS A 123 7.19 9.42 2.69
N ILE A 124 8.14 8.68 2.09
CA ILE A 124 9.58 8.93 2.23
C ILE A 124 9.95 10.29 1.63
N GLU A 125 9.47 10.59 0.43
CA GLU A 125 9.71 11.86 -0.24
C GLU A 125 9.18 13.04 0.59
N GLN A 126 7.95 12.96 1.11
CA GLN A 126 7.38 14.02 1.94
C GLN A 126 8.19 14.21 3.22
N ALA A 127 8.66 13.13 3.84
CA ALA A 127 9.50 13.20 5.03
C ALA A 127 10.83 13.92 4.76
N ILE A 128 11.48 13.60 3.63
CA ILE A 128 12.74 14.23 3.23
C ILE A 128 12.52 15.72 2.91
N ARG A 129 11.52 16.03 2.08
CA ARG A 129 11.23 17.41 1.66
C ARG A 129 10.86 18.31 2.83
N ARG A 130 10.05 17.81 3.76
CA ARG A 130 9.57 18.57 4.92
C ARG A 130 10.43 18.43 6.17
N LYS A 131 11.44 17.53 6.15
CA LYS A 131 12.33 17.19 7.27
C LYS A 131 11.56 16.85 8.55
N ARG A 132 10.44 16.16 8.40
CA ARG A 132 9.50 15.84 9.49
C ARG A 132 8.89 14.46 9.26
N TRP A 133 8.59 13.76 10.35
CA TRP A 133 7.82 12.52 10.28
C TRP A 133 6.42 12.78 9.71
N ASN A 134 5.87 11.78 9.01
CA ASN A 134 4.48 11.77 8.58
C ASN A 134 3.85 10.40 8.89
N PRO A 135 2.52 10.34 9.08
CA PRO A 135 1.80 9.08 9.31
C PRO A 135 2.04 8.08 8.19
N GLY A 136 2.57 6.91 8.53
CA GLY A 136 2.93 5.85 7.59
C GLY A 136 4.43 5.76 7.27
N LEU A 137 5.24 6.75 7.65
CA LEU A 137 6.65 6.81 7.27
C LEU A 137 7.48 5.60 7.72
N VAL A 138 7.26 5.10 8.95
CA VAL A 138 8.10 4.01 9.49
C VAL A 138 7.85 2.74 8.71
N MET A 139 6.59 2.35 8.58
CA MET A 139 6.17 1.18 7.84
C MET A 139 6.42 1.32 6.35
N ALA A 140 6.29 2.52 5.77
CA ALA A 140 6.64 2.78 4.37
C ALA A 140 8.13 2.53 4.13
N SER A 141 8.99 2.92 5.07
CA SER A 141 10.44 2.70 4.98
C SER A 141 10.78 1.21 5.06
N VAL A 142 10.18 0.49 6.02
CA VAL A 142 10.37 -0.96 6.16
C VAL A 142 9.85 -1.70 4.92
N GLN A 143 8.64 -1.36 4.47
CA GLN A 143 8.00 -1.96 3.31
C GLN A 143 8.76 -1.66 2.03
N MET A 144 9.32 -0.46 1.86
CA MET A 144 10.16 -0.13 0.71
C MET A 144 11.39 -1.05 0.63
N LEU A 145 12.12 -1.24 1.74
CA LEU A 145 13.30 -2.10 1.76
C LEU A 145 12.96 -3.55 1.43
N ILE A 146 11.90 -4.08 2.03
CA ILE A 146 11.45 -5.45 1.76
C ILE A 146 10.93 -5.57 0.32
N SER A 147 10.27 -4.53 -0.21
CA SER A 147 9.78 -4.49 -1.60
C SER A 147 10.90 -4.51 -2.61
N ILE A 148 11.98 -3.77 -2.39
CA ILE A 148 13.16 -3.79 -3.24
C ILE A 148 13.74 -5.21 -3.30
N TYR A 149 13.88 -5.86 -2.15
CA TYR A 149 14.37 -7.23 -2.08
C TYR A 149 13.40 -8.22 -2.75
N ALA A 150 12.10 -8.10 -2.48
CA ALA A 150 11.06 -8.94 -3.06
C ALA A 150 11.06 -8.82 -4.60
N ALA A 151 11.12 -7.60 -5.11
CA ALA A 151 11.19 -7.30 -6.54
C ALA A 151 12.42 -7.94 -7.19
N TYR A 152 13.59 -7.81 -6.55
CA TYR A 152 14.82 -8.47 -6.98
C TYR A 152 14.65 -9.99 -7.01
N PHE A 153 14.12 -10.59 -5.94
CA PHE A 153 13.99 -12.03 -5.80
C PHE A 153 13.06 -12.61 -6.87
N ILE A 154 11.86 -12.05 -7.03
CA ILE A 154 10.92 -12.55 -8.04
C ILE A 154 11.43 -12.31 -9.47
N SER A 155 12.12 -11.19 -9.71
CA SER A 155 12.72 -10.92 -11.03
C SER A 155 13.84 -11.90 -11.35
N THR A 156 14.57 -12.37 -10.35
CA THR A 156 15.70 -13.27 -10.55
C THR A 156 15.23 -14.71 -10.71
N TYR A 157 14.30 -15.16 -9.85
CA TYR A 157 13.97 -16.58 -9.69
C TYR A 157 12.56 -16.96 -10.14
N GLY A 158 11.69 -16.00 -10.46
CA GLY A 158 10.27 -16.28 -10.71
C GLY A 158 9.70 -15.73 -12.02
N LEU A 159 10.36 -14.76 -12.67
CA LEU A 159 9.87 -14.11 -13.88
C LEU A 159 10.68 -14.50 -15.12
N THR A 160 9.97 -14.96 -16.15
CA THR A 160 10.54 -15.30 -17.47
C THR A 160 10.70 -14.05 -18.34
N ASP A 161 9.62 -13.30 -18.59
CA ASP A 161 9.64 -12.06 -19.38
C ASP A 161 9.72 -10.80 -18.50
N LYS A 162 10.89 -10.56 -17.92
CA LYS A 162 11.11 -9.52 -16.91
C LYS A 162 10.80 -8.12 -17.45
N ALA A 163 11.22 -7.82 -18.67
CA ALA A 163 11.09 -6.50 -19.25
C ALA A 163 9.62 -6.10 -19.41
N SER A 164 8.79 -6.97 -20.02
CA SER A 164 7.37 -6.70 -20.21
C SER A 164 6.64 -6.56 -18.87
N TRP A 165 6.95 -7.41 -17.89
CA TRP A 165 6.34 -7.31 -16.57
C TRP A 165 6.70 -6.02 -15.85
N TRP A 166 7.97 -5.63 -15.82
CA TRP A 166 8.37 -4.36 -15.21
C TRP A 166 7.75 -3.15 -15.91
N THR A 167 7.76 -3.11 -17.24
CA THR A 167 7.12 -2.03 -17.98
C THR A 167 5.62 -1.97 -17.70
N GLY A 168 4.92 -3.11 -17.76
CA GLY A 168 3.49 -3.19 -17.51
C GLY A 168 3.11 -2.76 -16.10
N THR A 169 3.81 -3.25 -15.07
CA THR A 169 3.47 -2.96 -13.67
C THR A 169 3.83 -1.54 -13.25
N ILE A 170 4.94 -0.97 -13.76
CA ILE A 170 5.27 0.45 -13.54
C ILE A 170 4.23 1.34 -14.19
N LEU A 171 3.90 1.11 -15.47
CA LEU A 171 2.90 1.92 -16.18
C LEU A 171 1.53 1.85 -15.51
N PHE A 172 1.08 0.63 -15.18
CA PHE A 172 -0.17 0.42 -14.46
C PHE A 172 -0.19 1.17 -13.13
N SER A 173 0.85 0.98 -12.31
CA SER A 173 0.93 1.59 -10.98
C SER A 173 0.98 3.11 -11.07
N ALA A 174 1.73 3.67 -12.04
CA ALA A 174 1.80 5.11 -12.26
C ALA A 174 0.43 5.68 -12.65
N VAL A 175 -0.28 5.03 -13.58
CA VAL A 175 -1.63 5.46 -14.01
C VAL A 175 -2.61 5.43 -12.83
N VAL A 176 -2.61 4.36 -12.04
CA VAL A 176 -3.51 4.26 -10.87
C VAL A 176 -3.18 5.36 -9.85
N HIS A 177 -1.91 5.61 -9.54
CA HIS A 177 -1.55 6.68 -8.62
C HIS A 177 -1.95 8.06 -9.15
N ILE A 178 -1.74 8.34 -10.44
CA ILE A 178 -2.19 9.61 -11.06
C ILE A 178 -3.71 9.78 -10.93
N ILE A 179 -4.48 8.72 -11.18
CA ILE A 179 -5.94 8.73 -11.03
C ILE A 179 -6.31 9.00 -9.58
N LEU A 180 -5.72 8.29 -8.61
CA LEU A 180 -5.97 8.50 -7.19
C LEU A 180 -5.63 9.93 -6.75
N TYR A 181 -4.48 10.45 -7.18
CA TYR A 181 -4.11 11.84 -6.91
C TYR A 181 -5.13 12.82 -7.48
N ARG A 182 -5.64 12.63 -8.70
CA ARG A 182 -6.68 13.49 -9.27
C ARG A 182 -8.02 13.38 -8.53
N PHE A 183 -8.41 12.19 -8.07
CA PHE A 183 -9.60 12.01 -7.23
C PHE A 183 -9.49 12.72 -5.87
N ILE A 184 -8.27 12.81 -5.34
CA ILE A 184 -7.96 13.53 -4.10
C ILE A 184 -7.78 15.03 -4.36
N MET A 185 -7.35 15.43 -5.57
CA MET A 185 -7.06 16.82 -5.97
C MET A 185 -8.14 17.54 -6.83
N PRO A 186 -9.45 17.46 -6.57
CA PRO A 186 -10.37 18.43 -7.15
C PRO A 186 -10.13 19.81 -6.55
#